data_AF-A0A0C9YJS4-F1
#
_entry.id   AF-A0A0C9YJS4-F1
#
_cell.length_a   1.000
_cell.length_b   1.000
_cell.length_c   1.000
_cell.angle_alpha   90.00
_cell.angle_beta   90.00
_cell.angle_gamma   90.00
#
_symmetry.space_group_name_H-M   'P 1'
#
loop_
_entity.id
_entity.type
_entity.pdbx_description
1 polymer ?
#
loop_
_entity_poly.entity_id
_entity_poly.type
_entity_poly.pdbx_seq_one_letter_code
_entity_poly.pdbx_strand_id
1 'polypeptide(L)'
;LAEQKPWKNDIKDIMWLICRLSSMATWRLGTTHQDQGDWTAYPVLLEPRQTNGHDCSVWVLAQMAAVLRGYEVTGIEECDI
;
A
#
# COMPACT_ATOMS: atom_id res chain seq x y z
N LEU A 1 12.18 -15.72 9.82
CA LEU A 1 11.30 -14.72 10.47
C LEU A 1 11.96 -13.36 10.27
N ALA A 2 11.33 -12.46 9.51
CA ALA A 2 11.85 -11.10 9.36
C ALA A 2 11.97 -10.45 10.75
N GLU A 3 13.06 -9.73 11.00
CA GLU A 3 13.27 -9.01 12.26
C GLU A 3 12.05 -8.12 12.53
N GLN A 4 11.46 -8.22 13.72
CA GLN A 4 10.44 -7.29 14.21
C GLN A 4 11.11 -5.96 14.58
N LYS A 5 11.70 -5.28 13.58
CA LYS A 5 12.17 -3.91 13.77
C LYS A 5 10.96 -3.02 14.08
N PRO A 6 11.11 -2.02 14.95
CA PRO A 6 10.04 -1.09 15.25
C PRO A 6 9.68 -0.26 14.02
N TRP A 7 8.62 -0.67 13.33
CA TRP A 7 7.90 -0.02 12.22
C TRP A 7 7.55 1.47 12.42
N LYS A 8 7.76 2.00 13.64
CA LYS A 8 7.43 3.37 14.03
C LYS A 8 8.15 4.44 13.19
N ASN A 9 9.36 4.16 12.71
CA ASN A 9 10.07 5.08 11.83
C ASN A 9 9.47 5.06 10.42
N ASP A 10 9.14 3.87 9.91
CA ASP A 10 8.56 3.68 8.58
C ASP A 10 7.19 4.37 8.45
N ILE A 11 6.40 4.44 9.53
CA ILE A 11 5.12 5.18 9.55
C ILE A 11 5.32 6.64 9.10
N LYS A 12 6.38 7.31 9.56
CA LYS A 12 6.62 8.72 9.19
C LYS A 12 6.91 8.86 7.71
N ASP A 13 7.74 7.98 7.18
CA ASP A 13 8.12 8.00 5.76
C ASP A 13 6.93 7.66 4.86
N ILE A 14 6.11 6.68 5.26
CA ILE A 14 4.86 6.31 4.58
C ILE A 14 3.88 7.48 4.59
N MET A 15 3.68 8.13 5.74
CA MET A 15 2.81 9.30 5.85
C MET A 15 3.29 10.46 5.00
N TRP A 16 4.60 10.71 4.97
CA TRP A 16 5.17 11.73 4.12
C TRP A 16 4.94 11.43 2.63
N LEU A 17 5.12 10.17 2.21
CA LEU A 17 4.83 9.74 0.84
C LEU A 17 3.36 9.95 0.47
N ILE A 18 2.43 9.57 1.35
CA ILE A 18 0.98 9.75 1.14
C ILE A 18 0.64 11.24 0.98
N CYS A 19 1.10 12.08 1.91
CA CYS A 19 0.89 13.53 1.85
C CYS A 19 1.44 14.13 0.55
N ARG A 20 2.60 13.66 0.09
CA ARG A 20 3.22 14.12 -1.16
C ARG A 20 2.40 13.71 -2.38
N LEU A 21 1.93 12.47 -2.45
CA LEU A 21 1.08 11.98 -3.54
C LEU A 21 -0.26 12.74 -3.59
N SER A 22 -0.89 12.94 -2.43
CA SER A 22 -2.12 13.72 -2.27
C SER A 22 -1.94 15.17 -2.76
N SER A 23 -0.84 15.82 -2.36
CA SER A 23 -0.50 17.17 -2.83
C SER A 23 -0.31 17.25 -4.35
N MET A 24 0.33 16.24 -4.95
CA MET A 24 0.51 16.17 -6.40
C MET A 24 -0.80 15.93 -7.14
N ALA A 25 -1.68 15.07 -6.61
CA ALA A 25 -3.01 14.84 -7.17
C ALA A 25 -3.84 16.12 -7.15
N THR A 26 -3.88 16.83 -6.01
CA THR A 26 -4.52 18.14 -5.87
C THR A 26 -3.99 19.16 -6.86
N TRP A 27 -2.66 19.25 -7.02
CA TRP A 27 -2.05 20.18 -7.97
C TRP A 27 -2.39 19.86 -9.43
N ARG A 28 -2.41 18.57 -9.82
CA ARG A 28 -2.61 18.15 -11.22
C ARG A 28 -4.08 18.05 -11.63
N LEU A 29 -4.92 17.59 -10.71
CA LEU A 29 -6.32 17.24 -10.99
C LEU A 29 -7.30 18.29 -10.43
N GLY A 30 -6.80 19.31 -9.72
CA GLY A 30 -7.64 20.33 -9.09
C GLY A 30 -8.52 19.79 -7.97
N THR A 31 -8.20 18.63 -7.40
CA THR A 31 -8.99 18.05 -6.31
C THR A 31 -8.85 18.90 -5.06
N THR A 32 -9.96 19.27 -4.42
CA THR A 32 -9.94 20.01 -3.15
C THR A 32 -9.76 19.10 -1.93
N HIS A 33 -9.39 17.84 -2.13
CA HIS A 33 -9.25 16.87 -1.05
C HIS A 33 -8.03 17.22 -0.19
N GLN A 34 -8.28 17.65 1.04
CA GLN A 34 -7.26 17.76 2.07
C GLN A 34 -7.44 16.60 3.04
N ASP A 35 -6.43 15.74 3.14
CA ASP A 35 -6.37 14.72 4.18
C ASP A 35 -6.20 15.39 5.55
N GLN A 36 -7.32 15.58 6.26
CA GLN A 36 -7.38 16.30 7.54
C GLN A 36 -7.47 15.39 8.79
N GLY A 37 -7.24 14.08 8.65
CA GLY A 37 -6.69 13.31 9.78
C GLY A 37 -7.50 12.17 10.38
N ASP A 38 -8.59 11.72 9.78
CA ASP A 38 -9.29 10.51 10.25
C ASP A 38 -9.00 9.31 9.34
N TRP A 39 -7.79 8.76 9.49
CA TRP A 39 -7.38 7.56 8.75
C TRP A 39 -7.86 6.31 9.48
N THR A 40 -8.67 5.49 8.79
CA THR A 40 -8.96 4.13 9.22
C THR A 40 -8.13 3.17 8.38
N ALA A 41 -7.39 2.27 9.04
CA ALA A 41 -6.66 1.21 8.36
C ALA A 41 -7.58 -0.01 8.18
N TYR A 42 -7.68 -0.50 6.95
CA TYR A 42 -8.37 -1.74 6.62
C TYR A 42 -7.37 -2.77 6.11
N PRO A 43 -7.45 -4.03 6.55
CA PRO A 43 -6.62 -5.09 6.00
C PRO A 43 -6.96 -5.32 4.53
N VAL A 44 -5.95 -5.37 3.67
CA VAL A 44 -6.13 -5.67 2.24
C VAL A 44 -6.49 -7.15 2.03
N LEU A 45 -5.91 -8.02 2.86
CA LEU A 45 -6.13 -9.46 2.83
C LEU A 45 -6.34 -9.96 4.26
N LEU A 46 -7.31 -10.86 4.44
CA LEU A 46 -7.56 -11.54 5.72
C LEU A 46 -6.78 -12.85 5.83
N GLU A 47 -6.40 -13.45 4.70
CA GLU A 47 -5.73 -14.75 4.61
C GLU A 47 -4.34 -14.61 3.97
N PRO A 48 -3.33 -15.37 4.40
CA PRO A 48 -2.03 -15.42 3.74
C PRO A 48 -2.16 -15.89 2.29
N ARG A 49 -1.59 -15.13 1.36
CA ARG A 49 -1.52 -15.49 -0.08
C ARG A 49 -0.20 -16.13 -0.50
N GLN A 50 0.86 -15.88 0.26
CA GLN A 50 2.20 -16.40 0.01
C GLN A 50 2.50 -17.55 0.96
N THR A 51 2.96 -18.68 0.43
CA THR A 51 3.45 -19.82 1.20
C THR A 51 4.97 -19.92 1.20
N ASN A 52 5.63 -19.37 0.18
CA ASN A 52 7.09 -19.31 0.10
C ASN A 52 7.71 -18.14 0.89
N GLY A 53 9.04 -18.09 0.97
CA GLY A 53 9.78 -17.08 1.74
C GLY A 53 10.39 -15.92 0.93
N HIS A 54 10.15 -15.82 -0.38
CA HIS A 54 10.89 -14.90 -1.27
C HIS A 54 10.04 -13.97 -2.14
N ASP A 55 8.78 -14.29 -2.39
CA ASP A 55 7.90 -13.52 -3.30
C ASP A 55 7.18 -12.33 -2.65
N CYS A 56 7.48 -12.01 -1.39
CA CYS A 56 6.74 -11.01 -0.63
C CYS A 56 6.79 -9.62 -1.28
N SER A 57 7.91 -9.29 -1.91
CA SER A 57 8.09 -8.04 -2.65
C SER A 57 7.20 -7.99 -3.90
N VAL A 58 7.05 -9.09 -4.63
CA VAL A 58 6.21 -9.18 -5.83
C VAL A 58 4.73 -9.03 -5.44
N TRP A 59 4.29 -9.68 -4.36
CA TRP A 59 2.95 -9.51 -3.81
C TRP A 59 2.63 -8.05 -3.47
N VAL A 60 3.54 -7.35 -2.78
CA VAL A 60 3.38 -5.94 -2.43
C VAL A 60 3.28 -5.07 -3.70
N LEU A 61 4.15 -5.29 -4.67
CA LEU A 61 4.16 -4.52 -5.92
C LEU A 61 2.88 -4.74 -6.76
N ALA A 62 2.41 -5.99 -6.84
CA ALA A 62 1.18 -6.31 -7.55
C ALA A 62 -0.04 -5.67 -6.89
N GLN A 63 -0.11 -5.70 -5.55
CA GLN A 63 -1.18 -5.05 -4.81
C GLN A 63 -1.15 -3.52 -4.98
N MET A 64 0.03 -2.90 -4.91
CA MET A 64 0.18 -1.46 -5.19
C MET A 64 -0.29 -1.11 -6.60
N ALA A 65 0.06 -1.93 -7.61
CA ALA A 65 -0.37 -1.72 -8.98
C ALA A 65 -1.90 -1.86 -9.16
N ALA A 66 -2.54 -2.80 -8.46
CA ALA A 66 -3.99 -2.96 -8.46
C ALA A 66 -4.69 -1.71 -7.90
N VAL A 67 -4.26 -1.24 -6.72
CA VAL A 67 -4.81 -0.05 -6.06
C VAL A 67 -4.65 1.20 -6.93
N LEU A 68 -3.47 1.42 -7.51
CA LEU A 68 -3.21 2.57 -8.37
C LEU A 68 -4.03 2.56 -9.67
N ARG A 69 -4.55 1.40 -10.08
CA ARG A 69 -5.46 1.26 -11.24
C ARG A 69 -6.93 1.34 -10.85
N GLY A 70 -7.25 1.51 -9.57
CA GLY A 70 -8.62 1.62 -9.07
C GLY A 70 -9.27 0.28 -8.67
N TYR A 71 -8.49 -0.78 -8.51
CA TYR A 71 -8.95 -2.07 -7.99
C TYR A 71 -8.66 -2.22 -6.49
N GLU A 72 -9.48 -2.96 -5.77
CA GLU A 72 -9.29 -3.17 -4.32
C GLU A 72 -8.16 -4.17 -4.02
N VAL A 73 -8.07 -5.25 -4.79
CA VAL A 73 -7.12 -6.35 -4.57
C VAL A 73 -6.57 -6.85 -5.90
N THR A 74 -5.33 -7.33 -5.89
CA THR A 74 -4.77 -8.05 -7.03
C THR A 74 -5.44 -9.42 -7.20
N GLY A 75 -5.66 -9.83 -8.45
CA GLY A 75 -6.19 -11.15 -8.79
C GLY A 75 -5.12 -12.22 -9.00
N ILE A 76 -3.84 -11.89 -8.78
CA ILE A 76 -2.74 -12.86 -8.94
C ILE A 76 -2.81 -13.94 -7.85
N GLU A 77 -2.43 -15.14 -8.23
CA GLU A 77 -2.22 -16.28 -7.34
C GLU A 77 -0.71 -16.58 -7.21
N GLU A 78 -0.33 -17.40 -6.23
CA GLU A 78 1.08 -17.73 -6.02
C GLU A 78 1.70 -18.46 -7.23
N CYS A 79 0.90 -19.14 -8.05
CA CYS A 79 1.34 -19.77 -9.29
C CYS A 79 1.59 -18.80 -10.45
N ASP A 80 1.18 -17.52 -10.32
CA ASP A 80 1.41 -16.48 -11.31
C ASP A 80 2.72 -15.71 -11.08
N ILE A 81 3.41 -15.98 -9.96
CA ILE A 81 4.67 -15.35 -9.54
C ILE A 81 5.84 -16.30 -9.85
#